data_AF-A0A4Y2M2V8-F1
#
_entry.id   AF-A0A4Y2M2V8-F1
#
_cell.length_a   1.000
_cell.length_b   1.000
_cell.length_c   1.000
_cell.angle_alpha   90.00
_cell.angle_beta   90.00
_cell.angle_gamma   90.00
#
_symmetry.space_group_name_H-M   'P 1'
#
loop_
_entity.id
_entity.type
_entity.pdbx_description
1 polymer ?
#
loop_
_entity_poly.entity_id
_entity_poly.type
_entity_poly.pdbx_seq_one_letter_code
_entity_poly.pdbx_strand_id
1 'polypeptide(L)'
;MELETVQVKLGSRTMTGIIDSGAQISVIREDFTSGIKYEGEDYIEISSAFGERETTPLRIFEMNIDDGVHGPVPVTCAVSKKLVSDLLLSTAAFEALKENIQMHKFESKFDYYDTVKEELEVPSTDIEASIELIATEFDRNGSTQDSEETRTSFIESQMSDPTLSDAWEMARTEGNAYAIKDRVLTHTEYICREKVRQVVLLKCKRDEVLRVAHEIPLA
;
A
#
# COMPACT_ATOMS: atom_id res chain seq x y z
N MET A 1 5.83 25.75 14.38
CA MET A 1 5.31 24.79 13.39
C MET A 1 6.46 23.92 12.97
N GLU A 2 6.31 22.62 13.13
CA GLU A 2 7.28 21.63 12.66
C GLU A 2 6.85 21.23 11.25
N LEU A 3 7.77 21.27 10.29
CA LEU A 3 7.47 20.88 8.91
C LEU A 3 7.49 19.36 8.84
N GLU A 4 6.49 18.74 8.21
CA GLU A 4 6.47 17.30 8.02
C GLU A 4 7.45 16.93 6.90
N THR A 5 8.36 16.00 7.20
CA THR A 5 9.43 15.60 6.30
C THR A 5 9.51 14.09 6.16
N VAL A 6 9.93 13.62 4.99
CA VAL A 6 10.15 12.21 4.68
C VAL A 6 11.48 12.02 3.95
N GLN A 7 12.16 10.89 4.21
CA GLN A 7 13.35 10.51 3.45
C GLN A 7 12.93 9.83 2.15
N VAL A 8 13.35 10.38 1.02
CA VAL A 8 13.04 9.88 -0.32
C VAL A 8 14.32 9.45 -1.00
N LYS A 9 14.28 8.32 -1.67
CA LYS A 9 15.36 7.79 -2.48
C LYS A 9 15.10 8.06 -3.96
N LEU A 10 16.12 8.60 -4.63
CA LEU A 10 16.18 8.80 -6.07
C LEU A 10 17.42 8.10 -6.61
N GLY A 11 17.24 6.92 -7.19
CA GLY A 11 18.34 6.05 -7.59
C GLY A 11 19.22 5.66 -6.40
N SER A 12 20.49 6.07 -6.38
CA SER A 12 21.43 5.80 -5.28
C SER A 12 21.50 6.92 -4.25
N ARG A 13 20.73 8.00 -4.40
CA ARG A 13 20.78 9.19 -3.53
C ARG A 13 19.55 9.23 -2.62
N THR A 14 19.74 9.65 -1.39
CA THR A 14 18.65 9.93 -0.44
C THR A 14 18.55 11.45 -0.26
N MET A 15 17.32 11.97 -0.18
CA MET A 15 17.01 13.38 -0.02
C MET A 15 15.91 13.59 1.01
N THR A 16 15.92 14.74 1.68
CA THR A 16 14.85 15.10 2.61
C THR A 16 13.74 15.83 1.86
N GLY A 17 12.59 15.18 1.71
CA GLY A 17 11.38 15.76 1.13
C GLY A 17 10.54 16.45 2.20
N ILE A 18 10.15 17.71 1.95
CA ILE A 18 9.13 18.40 2.76
C ILE A 18 7.77 18.14 2.13
N ILE A 19 6.81 17.69 2.93
CA ILE A 19 5.44 17.49 2.45
C ILE A 19 4.75 18.85 2.43
N ASP A 20 4.40 19.31 1.24
CA ASP A 20 3.81 20.63 1.00
C ASP A 20 2.42 20.50 0.37
N SER A 21 1.39 20.66 1.20
CA SER A 21 0.00 20.65 0.74
C SER A 21 -0.36 21.86 -0.13
N GLY A 22 0.45 22.92 -0.11
CA GLY A 22 0.29 24.08 -0.98
C GLY A 22 0.90 23.87 -2.38
N ALA A 23 1.78 22.88 -2.53
CA ALA A 23 2.41 22.57 -3.80
C ALA A 23 1.47 21.73 -4.69
N GLN A 24 1.20 22.22 -5.90
CA GLN A 24 0.45 21.47 -6.91
C GLN A 24 1.31 20.41 -7.60
N ILE A 25 2.62 20.65 -7.66
CA ILE A 25 3.61 19.76 -8.25
C ILE A 25 4.81 19.66 -7.35
N SER A 26 5.43 18.47 -7.30
CA SER A 26 6.69 18.27 -6.59
C SER A 26 7.81 19.08 -7.24
N VAL A 27 8.72 19.61 -6.43
CA VAL A 27 9.86 20.41 -6.90
C VAL A 27 11.13 19.82 -6.32
N ILE A 28 12.08 19.45 -7.18
CA ILE A 28 13.37 18.89 -6.78
C ILE A 28 14.49 19.90 -7.06
N ARG A 29 15.45 20.00 -6.14
CA ARG A 29 16.65 20.80 -6.36
C ARG A 29 17.54 20.18 -7.44
N GLU A 30 17.99 20.98 -8.40
CA GLU A 30 18.72 20.52 -9.59
C GLU A 30 19.91 19.62 -9.28
N ASP A 31 20.68 19.92 -8.22
CA ASP A 31 21.90 19.19 -7.84
C ASP A 31 21.66 17.69 -7.61
N PHE A 32 20.45 17.30 -7.19
CA PHE A 32 20.09 15.91 -6.96
C PHE A 32 19.82 15.13 -8.24
N THR A 33 19.54 15.81 -9.36
CA THR A 33 19.16 15.20 -10.63
C THR A 33 20.36 14.79 -11.51
N SER A 34 21.57 15.26 -11.18
CA SER A 34 22.76 14.97 -11.98
C SER A 34 23.09 13.47 -11.99
N GLY A 35 23.15 12.88 -13.19
CA GLY A 35 23.47 11.47 -13.42
C GLY A 35 22.32 10.50 -13.11
N ILE A 36 21.12 11.02 -12.84
CA ILE A 36 19.91 10.22 -12.63
C ILE A 36 19.17 10.06 -13.97
N LYS A 37 18.62 8.87 -14.22
CA LYS A 37 17.73 8.64 -15.36
C LYS A 37 16.36 9.26 -15.09
N TYR A 38 15.80 9.91 -16.10
CA TYR A 38 14.48 10.52 -16.04
C TYR A 38 13.77 10.37 -17.39
N GLU A 39 12.46 10.52 -17.36
CA GLU A 39 11.60 10.59 -18.55
C GLU A 39 10.97 11.98 -18.66
N GLY A 40 10.57 12.36 -19.88
CA GLY A 40 10.03 13.69 -20.17
C GLY A 40 11.11 14.78 -20.28
N GLU A 41 10.91 15.70 -21.22
CA GLU A 41 11.80 16.85 -21.46
C GLU A 41 11.00 18.11 -21.78
N ASP A 42 9.97 18.36 -20.95
CA ASP A 42 9.14 19.56 -21.05
C ASP A 42 9.63 20.67 -20.11
N TYR A 43 9.02 21.85 -20.22
CA TYR A 43 9.25 22.98 -19.33
C TYR A 43 7.94 23.43 -18.70
N ILE A 44 8.01 23.88 -17.46
CA ILE A 44 6.88 24.41 -16.70
C ILE A 44 7.25 25.75 -16.07
N GLU A 45 6.33 26.71 -16.04
CA GLU A 45 6.45 27.90 -15.18
C GLU A 45 5.86 27.58 -13.82
N ILE A 46 6.68 27.66 -12.77
CA ILE A 46 6.24 27.54 -11.38
C ILE A 46 6.31 28.91 -10.71
N SER A 47 5.38 29.12 -9.77
CA SER A 47 5.36 30.32 -8.91
C SER A 47 5.42 29.92 -7.45
N SER A 48 6.38 30.48 -6.73
CA SER A 48 6.48 30.35 -5.28
C SER A 48 5.38 31.15 -4.57
N ALA A 49 5.02 30.74 -3.36
CA ALA A 49 4.12 31.48 -2.48
C ALA A 49 4.59 32.93 -2.20
N PHE A 50 5.89 33.21 -2.38
CA PHE A 50 6.47 34.55 -2.24
C PHE A 50 6.41 35.39 -3.53
N GLY A 51 5.77 34.88 -4.60
CA GLY A 51 5.56 35.58 -5.86
C GLY A 51 6.72 35.46 -6.86
N GLU A 52 7.80 34.76 -6.51
CA GLU A 52 8.88 34.45 -7.45
C GLU A 52 8.41 33.46 -8.51
N ARG A 53 8.79 33.71 -9.76
CA ARG A 53 8.51 32.82 -10.89
C ARG A 53 9.80 32.22 -11.46
N GLU A 54 9.69 31.00 -11.95
CA GLU A 54 10.79 30.29 -12.59
C GLU A 54 10.22 29.38 -13.68
N THR A 55 10.75 29.50 -14.90
CA THR A 55 10.53 28.50 -15.95
C THR A 55 11.62 27.45 -15.84
N THR A 56 11.22 26.20 -15.64
CA THR A 56 12.16 25.14 -15.27
C THR A 56 11.81 23.80 -15.91
N PRO A 57 12.78 22.88 -16.09
CA PRO A 57 12.51 21.58 -16.67
C PRO A 57 11.51 20.77 -15.85
N LEU A 58 10.61 20.08 -16.54
CA LEU A 58 9.65 19.15 -15.99
C LEU A 58 10.09 17.73 -16.36
N ARG A 59 10.34 16.90 -15.34
CA ARG A 59 10.90 15.56 -15.50
C ARG A 59 10.19 14.56 -14.62
N ILE A 60 10.12 13.31 -15.08
CA ILE A 60 9.57 12.19 -14.34
C ILE A 60 10.74 11.36 -13.80
N PHE A 61 10.72 11.11 -12.50
CA PHE A 61 11.74 10.36 -11.79
C PHE A 61 11.14 9.17 -11.05
N GLU A 62 11.81 8.03 -11.11
CA GLU A 62 11.49 6.89 -10.25
C GLU A 62 12.01 7.16 -8.82
N MET A 63 11.08 7.35 -7.89
CA MET A 63 11.35 7.69 -6.49
C MET A 63 10.68 6.70 -5.54
N ASN A 64 11.24 6.49 -4.35
CA ASN A 64 10.59 5.68 -3.30
C ASN A 64 10.89 6.26 -1.91
N ILE A 65 10.06 5.94 -0.91
CA ILE A 65 10.39 6.25 0.49
C ILE A 65 11.59 5.39 0.91
N ASP A 66 12.58 5.99 1.57
CA ASP A 66 13.80 5.29 2.02
C ASP A 66 13.59 4.58 3.36
N ASP A 67 12.61 3.68 3.40
CA ASP A 67 12.29 2.85 4.57
C ASP A 67 12.44 1.35 4.31
N GLY A 68 12.79 0.98 3.08
CA GLY A 68 12.96 -0.40 2.66
C GLY A 68 11.66 -1.17 2.42
N VAL A 69 10.51 -0.54 2.62
CA VAL A 69 9.17 -1.09 2.43
C VAL A 69 8.56 -0.59 1.13
N HIS A 70 8.71 0.71 0.82
CA HIS A 70 8.09 1.29 -0.37
C HIS A 70 8.96 1.13 -1.63
N GLY A 71 8.31 0.79 -2.74
CA GLY A 71 8.92 0.64 -4.05
C GLY A 71 9.03 1.92 -4.86
N PRO A 72 9.74 1.89 -6.00
CA PRO A 72 9.82 3.00 -6.95
C PRO A 72 8.46 3.33 -7.53
N VAL A 73 8.15 4.62 -7.56
CA VAL A 73 6.97 5.23 -8.19
C VAL A 73 7.47 6.33 -9.14
N PRO A 74 6.94 6.42 -10.37
CA PRO A 74 7.20 7.55 -11.25
C PRO A 74 6.54 8.82 -10.69
N VAL A 75 7.34 9.81 -10.32
CA VAL A 75 6.89 11.11 -9.82
C VAL A 75 7.30 12.21 -10.78
N THR A 76 6.33 13.02 -11.21
CA THR A 76 6.58 14.19 -12.05
C THR A 76 7.02 15.37 -11.18
N CYS A 77 8.20 15.93 -11.47
CA CYS A 77 8.83 17.00 -10.70
C CYS A 77 9.30 18.15 -11.59
N ALA A 78 9.09 19.38 -11.10
CA ALA A 78 9.80 20.55 -11.59
C ALA A 78 11.22 20.55 -11.02
N VAL A 79 12.25 20.73 -11.85
CA VAL A 79 13.64 20.74 -11.43
C VAL A 79 14.10 22.18 -11.24
N SER A 80 14.19 22.69 -10.02
CA SER A 80 14.51 24.10 -9.74
C SER A 80 15.95 24.28 -9.25
N LYS A 81 16.60 25.37 -9.68
CA LYS A 81 17.92 25.78 -9.14
C LYS A 81 17.78 26.67 -7.92
N LYS A 82 16.60 27.25 -7.72
CA LYS A 82 16.29 28.21 -6.65
C LYS A 82 15.72 27.54 -5.39
N LEU A 83 15.38 26.25 -5.47
CA LEU A 83 14.85 25.53 -4.32
C LEU A 83 15.91 25.42 -3.22
N VAL A 84 15.55 25.86 -2.00
CA VAL A 84 16.44 25.82 -0.83
C VAL A 84 16.45 24.42 -0.21
N SER A 85 15.28 23.77 -0.09
CA SER A 85 15.16 22.38 0.34
C SER A 85 15.64 21.41 -0.74
N ASP A 86 15.82 20.15 -0.38
CA ASP A 86 16.22 19.13 -1.36
C ASP A 86 15.06 18.77 -2.31
N LEU A 87 13.88 18.57 -1.72
CA LEU A 87 12.65 18.20 -2.40
C LEU A 87 11.43 18.80 -1.69
N LEU A 88 10.49 19.33 -2.46
CA LEU A 88 9.11 19.56 -2.03
C LEU A 88 8.24 18.49 -2.67
N LEU A 89 7.46 17.80 -1.85
CA LEU A 89 6.49 16.81 -2.29
C LEU A 89 5.09 17.43 -2.24
N SER A 90 4.39 17.43 -3.36
CA SER A 90 2.94 17.65 -3.31
C SER A 90 2.27 16.51 -2.54
N THR A 91 1.11 16.79 -1.94
CA THR A 91 0.34 15.75 -1.23
C THR A 91 0.07 14.54 -2.13
N ALA A 92 -0.29 14.77 -3.40
CA ALA A 92 -0.56 13.69 -4.36
C ALA A 92 0.66 12.80 -4.60
N ALA A 93 1.86 13.37 -4.71
CA ALA A 93 3.08 12.60 -4.89
C ALA A 93 3.45 11.81 -3.63
N PHE A 94 3.27 12.41 -2.45
CA PHE A 94 3.53 11.73 -1.18
C PHE A 94 2.58 10.55 -0.95
N GLU A 95 1.28 10.72 -1.22
CA GLU A 95 0.30 9.64 -1.12
C GLU A 95 0.64 8.48 -2.08
N ALA A 96 0.98 8.79 -3.34
CA ALA A 96 1.39 7.77 -4.29
C ALA A 96 2.64 6.98 -3.85
N LEU A 97 3.63 7.68 -3.28
CA LEU A 97 4.83 7.05 -2.73
C LEU A 97 4.51 6.16 -1.52
N LYS A 98 3.58 6.59 -0.67
CA LYS A 98 3.17 5.88 0.55
C LYS A 98 2.28 4.66 0.25
N GLU A 99 1.55 4.66 -0.85
CA GLU A 99 0.69 3.53 -1.22
C GLU A 99 1.47 2.40 -1.90
N ASN A 100 2.66 2.67 -2.45
CA ASN A 100 3.44 1.69 -3.21
C ASN A 100 4.32 0.79 -2.32
N ILE A 101 3.70 -0.09 -1.54
CA ILE A 101 4.41 -1.05 -0.67
C ILE A 101 4.93 -2.25 -1.49
N GLN A 102 6.23 -2.52 -1.43
CA GLN A 102 6.85 -3.71 -2.02
C GLN A 102 6.86 -4.89 -1.05
N MET A 103 6.02 -5.88 -1.36
CA MET A 103 5.92 -7.17 -0.65
C MET A 103 7.17 -8.07 -0.80
N HIS A 104 8.11 -7.73 -1.68
CA HIS A 104 9.19 -8.64 -2.12
C HIS A 104 10.47 -8.64 -1.28
N LYS A 105 10.58 -7.81 -0.22
CA LYS A 105 11.84 -7.68 0.55
C LYS A 105 11.89 -8.43 1.87
N PHE A 106 10.78 -9.07 2.28
CA PHE A 106 10.73 -9.89 3.50
C PHE A 106 11.10 -11.37 3.26
N GLU A 107 11.12 -11.83 2.00
CA GLU A 107 11.44 -13.24 1.69
C GLU A 107 12.91 -13.61 1.92
N SER A 108 13.84 -12.64 2.08
CA SER A 108 15.28 -12.94 2.19
C SER A 108 15.79 -13.26 3.61
N LYS A 109 14.89 -13.53 4.58
CA LYS A 109 15.30 -13.95 5.94
C LYS A 109 14.62 -15.23 6.44
N PHE A 110 14.07 -16.05 5.54
CA PHE A 110 13.51 -17.36 5.87
C PHE A 110 14.36 -18.56 5.40
N ASP A 111 15.62 -18.35 4.99
CA ASP A 111 16.58 -19.42 4.65
C ASP A 111 17.24 -20.06 5.90
N TYR A 112 16.46 -20.29 6.95
CA TYR A 112 16.91 -21.11 8.08
C TYR A 112 15.72 -21.77 8.74
N TYR A 113 15.29 -22.91 8.17
CA TYR A 113 14.97 -24.17 8.86
C TYR A 113 14.44 -25.17 7.81
N ASP A 114 15.32 -25.60 6.90
CA ASP A 114 15.19 -26.93 6.31
C ASP A 114 15.84 -27.91 7.28
N THR A 115 15.05 -28.53 8.15
CA THR A 115 15.08 -29.95 8.55
C THR A 115 14.09 -30.10 9.71
N VAL A 116 12.91 -30.71 9.49
CA VAL A 116 12.43 -31.93 10.17
C VAL A 116 11.20 -32.41 9.38
N LYS A 117 11.35 -33.52 8.66
CA LYS A 117 10.22 -34.36 8.27
C LYS A 117 9.63 -34.96 9.55
N GLU A 118 8.39 -34.63 9.87
CA GLU A 118 7.56 -35.50 10.70
C GLU A 118 6.21 -35.66 10.01
N GLU A 119 5.97 -36.88 9.54
CA GLU A 119 4.71 -37.33 8.96
C GLU A 119 3.61 -37.21 10.02
N LEU A 120 2.53 -36.49 9.69
CA LEU A 120 1.26 -36.61 10.39
C LEU A 120 0.17 -36.72 9.34
N GLU A 121 -0.24 -37.97 9.09
CA GLU A 121 -1.43 -38.34 8.33
C GLU A 121 -2.66 -37.62 8.93
N VAL A 122 -3.41 -36.92 8.08
CA VAL A 122 -4.74 -36.40 8.42
C VAL A 122 -5.75 -37.00 7.44
N PRO A 123 -6.87 -37.60 7.91
CA PRO A 123 -7.80 -38.31 7.04
C PRO A 123 -8.54 -37.37 6.11
N SER A 124 -8.69 -37.80 4.86
CA SER A 124 -9.54 -37.21 3.83
C SER A 124 -11.03 -37.43 4.15
N THR A 125 -11.79 -36.35 4.35
CA THR A 125 -13.25 -36.35 4.16
C THR A 125 -13.74 -34.97 3.70
N ASP A 126 -14.19 -34.95 2.44
CA ASP A 126 -15.22 -34.12 1.79
C ASP A 126 -15.50 -32.70 2.30
N ILE A 127 -15.03 -31.70 1.54
CA ILE A 127 -15.44 -30.30 1.61
C ILE A 127 -16.24 -30.00 0.33
N GLU A 128 -17.51 -30.41 0.29
CA GLU A 128 -18.42 -30.08 -0.83
C GLU A 128 -19.73 -29.43 -0.37
N ALA A 129 -19.76 -28.83 0.81
CA ALA A 129 -20.94 -28.10 1.23
C ALA A 129 -20.57 -26.86 2.03
N SER A 130 -21.24 -25.76 1.64
CA SER A 130 -21.50 -24.59 2.46
C SER A 130 -20.45 -23.50 2.40
N ILE A 131 -20.47 -22.69 1.34
CA ILE A 131 -20.50 -21.23 1.52
C ILE A 131 -21.51 -20.64 0.53
N GLU A 132 -22.72 -20.41 1.04
CA GLU A 132 -23.71 -19.54 0.41
C GLU A 132 -23.22 -18.09 0.50
N LEU A 133 -23.33 -17.40 -0.62
CA LEU A 133 -22.66 -16.16 -0.96
C LEU A 133 -23.38 -14.98 -0.31
N ILE A 134 -22.74 -14.31 0.64
CA ILE A 134 -23.30 -13.11 1.29
C ILE A 134 -23.16 -11.92 0.33
N ALA A 135 -24.16 -11.76 -0.53
CA ALA A 135 -24.61 -10.46 -0.99
C ALA A 135 -25.90 -10.10 -0.25
N THR A 136 -26.09 -8.81 -0.03
CA THR A 136 -27.27 -8.12 0.54
C THR A 136 -27.45 -8.13 2.06
N GLU A 137 -27.32 -6.91 2.60
CA GLU A 137 -27.89 -6.46 3.85
C GLU A 137 -29.41 -6.75 3.87
N PHE A 138 -29.87 -7.58 4.81
CA PHE A 138 -31.28 -7.62 5.17
C PHE A 138 -31.45 -8.00 6.64
N ASP A 139 -32.03 -7.08 7.41
CA ASP A 139 -32.52 -7.33 8.76
C ASP A 139 -33.40 -8.59 8.80
N ARG A 140 -32.91 -9.66 9.44
CA ARG A 140 -33.79 -10.66 10.07
C ARG A 140 -33.08 -11.41 11.17
N ASN A 141 -33.62 -11.19 12.36
CA ASN A 141 -33.33 -11.86 13.61
C ASN A 141 -33.55 -13.38 13.49
N GLY A 142 -32.48 -14.18 13.55
CA GLY A 142 -32.56 -15.64 13.65
C GLY A 142 -31.24 -16.35 13.33
N SER A 143 -30.72 -17.11 14.31
CA SER A 143 -29.53 -17.98 14.26
C SER A 143 -28.17 -17.30 14.50
N THR A 144 -27.85 -17.05 15.77
CA THR A 144 -26.61 -16.38 16.23
C THR A 144 -25.44 -17.35 16.51
N GLN A 145 -25.59 -18.66 16.28
CA GLN A 145 -24.55 -19.63 16.70
C GLN A 145 -23.61 -20.05 15.55
N ASP A 146 -24.14 -20.37 14.38
CA ASP A 146 -23.36 -20.86 13.22
C ASP A 146 -22.52 -19.76 12.55
N SER A 147 -23.02 -18.53 12.56
CA SER A 147 -22.33 -17.34 12.02
C SER A 147 -21.16 -16.89 12.89
N GLU A 148 -21.26 -17.04 14.22
CA GLU A 148 -20.19 -16.68 15.16
C GLU A 148 -19.05 -17.72 15.16
N GLU A 149 -19.35 -19.01 15.04
CA GLU A 149 -18.32 -20.06 14.88
C GLU A 149 -17.54 -19.89 13.56
N THR A 150 -18.24 -19.59 12.46
CA THR A 150 -17.62 -19.32 11.15
C THR A 150 -16.77 -18.04 11.17
N ARG A 151 -17.25 -16.99 11.85
CA ARG A 151 -16.50 -15.75 12.01
C ARG A 151 -15.26 -15.93 12.88
N THR A 152 -15.37 -16.69 13.98
CA THR A 152 -14.25 -16.95 14.89
C THR A 152 -13.17 -17.77 14.20
N SER A 153 -13.55 -18.84 13.49
CA SER A 153 -12.61 -19.64 12.72
C SER A 153 -11.93 -18.85 11.60
N PHE A 154 -12.64 -17.90 10.97
CA PHE A 154 -12.03 -16.98 10.01
C PHE A 154 -10.99 -16.06 10.67
N ILE A 155 -11.30 -15.46 11.82
CA ILE A 155 -10.37 -14.61 12.57
C ILE A 155 -9.13 -15.40 12.98
N GLU A 156 -9.32 -16.60 13.55
CA GLU A 156 -8.21 -17.47 13.95
C GLU A 156 -7.35 -17.88 12.75
N SER A 157 -7.97 -18.22 11.62
CA SER A 157 -7.26 -18.51 10.37
C SER A 157 -6.47 -17.30 9.91
N GLN A 158 -7.04 -16.09 9.97
CA GLN A 158 -6.38 -14.87 9.53
C GLN A 158 -5.21 -14.49 10.46
N MET A 159 -5.33 -14.72 11.76
CA MET A 159 -4.26 -14.49 12.75
C MET A 159 -3.14 -15.52 12.67
N SER A 160 -3.46 -16.77 12.31
CA SER A 160 -2.49 -17.86 12.20
C SER A 160 -1.81 -17.95 10.83
N ASP A 161 -2.37 -17.30 9.80
CA ASP A 161 -1.77 -17.24 8.47
C ASP A 161 -0.44 -16.46 8.51
N PRO A 162 0.72 -17.12 8.33
CA PRO A 162 2.02 -16.47 8.42
C PRO A 162 2.20 -15.43 7.30
N THR A 163 1.48 -15.55 6.19
CA THR A 163 1.54 -14.60 5.07
C THR A 163 0.89 -13.25 5.38
N LEU A 164 0.13 -13.16 6.48
CA LEU A 164 -0.53 -11.94 6.94
C LEU A 164 0.17 -11.27 8.13
N SER A 165 1.26 -11.87 8.62
CA SER A 165 1.99 -11.39 9.81
C SER A 165 2.42 -9.91 9.69
N ASP A 166 2.98 -9.52 8.55
CA ASP A 166 3.37 -8.14 8.26
C ASP A 166 2.17 -7.20 8.23
N ALA A 167 1.06 -7.63 7.61
CA ALA A 167 -0.14 -6.84 7.54
C ALA A 167 -0.79 -6.65 8.92
N TRP A 168 -0.70 -7.65 9.80
CA TRP A 168 -1.06 -7.53 11.20
C TRP A 168 -0.14 -6.58 11.97
N GLU A 169 1.14 -6.51 11.65
CA GLU A 169 2.08 -5.55 12.24
C GLU A 169 1.80 -4.12 11.78
N MET A 170 1.61 -3.93 10.48
CA MET A 170 1.20 -2.65 9.91
C MET A 170 -0.07 -2.16 10.58
N ALA A 171 -1.10 -2.99 10.70
CA ALA A 171 -2.38 -2.61 11.30
C ALA A 171 -2.30 -2.18 12.79
N ARG A 172 -1.19 -2.43 13.50
CA ARG A 172 -0.94 -1.95 14.87
C ARG A 172 -0.36 -0.53 14.92
N THR A 173 0.17 -0.03 13.82
CA THR A 173 0.66 1.35 13.69
C THR A 173 -0.46 2.27 13.20
N GLU A 174 -0.46 3.55 13.60
CA GLU A 174 -1.47 4.51 13.13
C GLU A 174 -1.09 5.05 11.74
N GLY A 175 -2.10 5.31 10.89
CA GLY A 175 -1.92 6.04 9.63
C GLY A 175 -1.48 5.23 8.40
N ASN A 176 -1.57 3.89 8.43
CA ASN A 176 -1.36 3.04 7.26
C ASN A 176 -2.67 2.51 6.66
N ALA A 177 -2.57 1.81 5.53
CA ALA A 177 -3.72 1.28 4.79
C ALA A 177 -4.39 0.07 5.48
N TYR A 178 -3.68 -0.62 6.38
CA TYR A 178 -4.20 -1.74 7.14
C TYR A 178 -4.78 -1.31 8.48
N ALA A 179 -5.89 -1.93 8.89
CA ALA A 179 -6.52 -1.65 10.17
C ALA A 179 -7.15 -2.91 10.75
N ILE A 180 -7.05 -3.04 12.08
CA ILE A 180 -7.75 -4.08 12.82
C ILE A 180 -9.13 -3.54 13.19
N LYS A 181 -10.18 -4.13 12.62
CA LYS A 181 -11.57 -3.80 12.93
C LYS A 181 -12.30 -5.06 13.37
N ASP A 182 -12.88 -5.03 14.57
CA ASP A 182 -13.65 -6.15 15.13
C ASP A 182 -12.88 -7.49 15.11
N ARG A 183 -11.56 -7.41 15.40
CA ARG A 183 -10.57 -8.51 15.33
C ARG A 183 -10.28 -9.06 13.93
N VAL A 184 -10.76 -8.40 12.88
CA VAL A 184 -10.48 -8.74 11.49
C VAL A 184 -9.50 -7.72 10.92
N LEU A 185 -8.49 -8.23 10.20
CA LEU A 185 -7.56 -7.43 9.43
C LEU A 185 -8.23 -6.92 8.15
N THR A 186 -8.23 -5.60 7.97
CA THR A 186 -8.82 -4.91 6.82
C THR A 186 -7.77 -4.06 6.11
N HIS A 187 -7.95 -3.86 4.81
CA HIS A 187 -7.16 -2.97 3.96
C HIS A 187 -8.06 -1.85 3.44
N THR A 188 -7.52 -0.65 3.29
CA THR A 188 -8.25 0.51 2.77
C THR A 188 -7.54 1.05 1.54
N GLU A 189 -8.28 1.18 0.44
CA GLU A 189 -7.78 1.61 -0.87
C GLU A 189 -8.76 2.61 -1.51
N TYR A 190 -8.30 3.42 -2.46
CA TYR A 190 -9.16 4.27 -3.27
C TYR A 190 -9.54 3.60 -4.59
N ILE A 191 -10.80 3.20 -4.74
CA ILE A 191 -11.34 2.65 -5.99
C ILE A 191 -12.31 3.68 -6.57
N CYS A 192 -12.11 4.08 -7.83
CA CYS A 192 -12.96 5.11 -8.48
C CYS A 192 -13.08 6.43 -7.67
N ARG A 193 -11.99 6.83 -6.98
CA ARG A 193 -11.93 7.98 -6.05
C ARG A 193 -12.73 7.82 -4.76
N GLU A 194 -13.30 6.65 -4.52
CA GLU A 194 -13.99 6.32 -3.28
C GLU A 194 -13.07 5.49 -2.38
N LYS A 195 -13.03 5.84 -1.10
CA LYS A 195 -12.27 5.09 -0.11
C LYS A 195 -13.02 3.81 0.25
N VAL A 196 -12.52 2.68 -0.21
CA VAL A 196 -13.10 1.35 0.01
C VAL A 196 -12.29 0.60 1.06
N ARG A 197 -12.97 0.02 2.04
CA ARG A 197 -12.35 -0.87 3.04
C ARG A 197 -12.74 -2.32 2.75
N GLN A 198 -11.75 -3.18 2.62
CA GLN A 198 -11.90 -4.58 2.25
C GLN A 198 -11.29 -5.49 3.32
N VAL A 199 -11.81 -6.71 3.42
CA VAL A 199 -11.25 -7.74 4.31
C VAL A 199 -10.02 -8.34 3.66
N VAL A 200 -8.93 -8.50 4.42
CA VAL A 200 -7.71 -9.13 3.91
C VAL A 200 -7.90 -10.64 3.86
N LEU A 201 -7.84 -11.21 2.66
CA LEU A 201 -8.02 -12.64 2.45
C LEU A 201 -6.71 -13.41 2.61
N LEU A 202 -6.81 -14.58 3.26
CA LEU A 202 -5.76 -15.59 3.30
C LEU A 202 -5.38 -15.98 1.88
N LYS A 203 -4.08 -16.22 1.65
CA LYS A 203 -3.57 -16.54 0.30
C LYS A 203 -4.27 -17.76 -0.32
N CYS A 204 -4.52 -18.79 0.48
CA CYS A 204 -5.21 -20.01 0.05
C CYS A 204 -6.68 -19.81 -0.34
N LYS A 205 -7.34 -18.74 0.11
CA LYS A 205 -8.75 -18.46 -0.18
C LYS A 205 -8.96 -17.49 -1.35
N ARG A 206 -7.90 -16.89 -1.88
CA ARG A 206 -8.01 -15.88 -2.95
C ARG A 206 -8.54 -16.47 -4.25
N ASP A 207 -8.02 -17.62 -4.67
CA ASP A 207 -8.43 -18.28 -5.92
C ASP A 207 -9.90 -18.72 -5.87
N GLU A 208 -10.33 -19.19 -4.70
CA GLU A 208 -11.72 -19.54 -4.46
C GLU A 208 -12.64 -18.31 -4.49
N VAL A 209 -12.28 -17.24 -3.79
CA VAL A 209 -13.06 -15.99 -3.81
C VAL A 209 -13.14 -15.41 -5.24
N LEU A 210 -12.04 -15.47 -6.00
CA LEU A 210 -12.02 -15.02 -7.39
C LEU A 210 -12.92 -15.87 -8.28
N ARG A 211 -12.87 -17.20 -8.13
CA ARG A 211 -13.74 -18.13 -8.86
C ARG A 211 -15.21 -17.82 -8.57
N VAL A 212 -15.55 -17.73 -7.29
CA VAL A 212 -16.90 -17.42 -6.82
C VAL A 212 -17.37 -16.06 -7.36
N ALA A 213 -16.54 -15.02 -7.30
CA ALA A 213 -16.88 -13.70 -7.82
C ALA A 213 -17.17 -13.70 -9.33
N HIS A 214 -16.51 -14.57 -10.11
CA HIS A 214 -16.75 -14.71 -11.55
C HIS A 214 -17.98 -15.55 -11.89
N GLU A 215 -18.38 -16.46 -11.00
CA GLU A 215 -19.51 -17.38 -11.20
C GLU A 215 -20.86 -16.80 -10.75
N ILE A 216 -20.87 -15.65 -10.04
CA ILE A 216 -22.11 -14.94 -9.70
C ILE A 216 -22.74 -14.41 -11.00
N PRO A 217 -23.95 -14.86 -11.37
CA PRO A 217 -24.68 -14.22 -12.46
C PRO A 217 -24.92 -12.76 -12.07
N LEU A 218 -24.51 -11.82 -12.93
CA LEU A 218 -24.95 -10.43 -12.80
C LEU A 218 -26.48 -10.43 -12.91
N ALA A 219 -27.15 -10.28 -11.76
CA ALA A 219 -28.60 -10.18 -11.65
C ALA A 219 -29.11 -8.87 -12.27
#